data_AF-A0A261BTP3-F1
#
_entry.id   AF-A0A261BTP3-F1
#
_cell.length_a   1.000
_cell.length_b   1.000
_cell.length_c   1.000
_cell.angle_alpha   90.00
_cell.angle_beta   90.00
_cell.angle_gamma   90.00
#
_symmetry.space_group_name_H-M   'P 1'
#
loop_
_entity.id
_entity.type
_entity.pdbx_description
1 polymer ?
#
loop_
_entity_poly.entity_id
_entity_poly.type
_entity_poly.pdbx_seq_one_letter_code
_entity_poly.pdbx_strand_id
1 'polypeptide(L)'
;MPPDKPLTYLSAKAVLEYINFGKRKILHATCPGIRKMEENAPYRLELVKVVSMRQNDFIMIIDSFQFCFGEYDGNKMLMIDLSTDERVDRLTFLRPEQEAEKFLLHTLSRVGTRIKNVELTFQAAPEFISKCIPITIKNLIVNRTAAWFPTNKPVEHVKVDKTVQEDTLKMAKHVTVKLSDRVDTKIVSQWNCESIRIESTMSSEEVAYYCNKVSKRTDRPIGSTLVANHISSVENVFDFLPYKKNARKTVLNDRKCVTISIDESTELNVYESSVDCYCVVVEVCARGTAIDQTNHCLICRPKQFWSISILGKVININFRKHLSAMCPEIRKIEKNVPYHLELVKLFGMAQKGIIMSIDSFSFYFWEYEGNKILMTNECTEKSVDWLIGLGPEQAAEKFLLYNLSRKGTRIKNVELSTGPEFISRCTPIAIKNLNVNSTTAWFPTNIPIENVKVDDTIRSDTLKMAKHVKVKNYSSINTDILSEWNCESIRIESGMTSEELADYCNKVSKRTDRPIGSRLMATHCPPVKHLIDFLPSQEYARKTMLDDIKCVTISIDDATELNVYSSSVEFFMMVVEVCARGTAIDEDF
;
A
#
# COMPACT_ATOMS: atom_id res chain seq x y z
N MET A 1 28.38 24.58 -1.87
CA MET A 1 27.05 23.96 -2.08
C MET A 1 26.07 25.07 -2.45
N PRO A 2 25.20 24.90 -3.46
CA PRO A 2 24.00 25.71 -3.59
C PRO A 2 23.04 25.40 -2.43
N PRO A 3 22.22 26.34 -1.92
CA PRO A 3 21.25 26.05 -0.88
C PRO A 3 20.14 25.11 -1.38
N ASP A 4 19.73 24.17 -0.53
CA ASP A 4 18.55 23.31 -0.78
C ASP A 4 17.29 24.19 -0.88
N LYS A 5 16.81 24.42 -2.10
CA LYS A 5 15.55 25.14 -2.32
C LYS A 5 14.38 24.25 -1.87
N PRO A 6 13.46 24.74 -1.01
CA PRO A 6 12.26 23.99 -0.66
C PRO A 6 11.39 23.73 -1.90
N LEU A 7 10.55 22.69 -1.85
CA LEU A 7 9.63 22.38 -2.95
C LEU A 7 8.80 23.62 -3.32
N THR A 8 8.71 23.90 -4.61
CA THR A 8 7.68 24.78 -5.13
C THR A 8 6.30 24.19 -4.81
N TYR A 9 5.39 25.04 -4.37
CA TYR A 9 4.05 24.68 -3.89
C TYR A 9 3.28 23.77 -4.86
N LEU A 10 3.45 23.99 -6.16
CA LEU A 10 2.81 23.23 -7.25
C LEU A 10 3.24 21.75 -7.29
N SER A 11 4.52 21.47 -7.01
CA SER A 11 5.09 20.13 -7.14
C SER A 11 4.65 19.20 -6.01
N ALA A 12 4.59 19.68 -4.76
CA ALA A 12 4.00 18.91 -3.67
C ALA A 12 2.48 18.72 -3.84
N LYS A 13 1.76 19.72 -4.39
CA LYS A 13 0.32 19.59 -4.70
C LYS A 13 0.08 18.46 -5.71
N ALA A 14 0.84 18.41 -6.79
CA ALA A 14 0.72 17.35 -7.80
C ALA A 14 0.97 15.94 -7.20
N VAL A 15 1.93 15.80 -6.28
CA VAL A 15 2.14 14.54 -5.54
C VAL A 15 0.91 14.17 -4.71
N LEU A 16 0.38 15.11 -3.93
CA LEU A 16 -0.77 14.88 -3.08
C LEU A 16 -2.00 14.44 -3.89
N GLU A 17 -2.20 14.92 -5.12
CA GLU A 17 -3.28 14.46 -6.00
C GLU A 17 -3.18 12.99 -6.46
N TYR A 18 -2.00 12.36 -6.37
CA TYR A 18 -1.75 10.96 -6.76
C TYR A 18 -1.58 10.00 -5.57
N ILE A 19 -1.44 10.50 -4.35
CA ILE A 19 -1.38 9.68 -3.15
C ILE A 19 -2.82 9.34 -2.70
N ASN A 20 -3.05 8.08 -2.34
CA ASN A 20 -4.36 7.62 -1.85
C ASN A 20 -4.78 8.33 -0.54
N PHE A 21 -6.08 8.27 -0.22
CA PHE A 21 -6.67 9.01 0.89
C PHE A 21 -5.96 8.75 2.24
N GLY A 22 -5.76 7.48 2.62
CA GLY A 22 -5.11 7.10 3.88
C GLY A 22 -3.70 7.65 4.05
N LYS A 23 -2.83 7.44 3.05
CA LYS A 23 -1.44 7.94 3.11
C LYS A 23 -1.38 9.46 3.19
N ARG A 24 -2.34 10.18 2.61
CA ARG A 24 -2.46 11.64 2.79
C ARG A 24 -2.83 12.03 4.22
N LYS A 25 -3.66 11.27 4.92
CA LYS A 25 -3.99 11.54 6.34
C LYS A 25 -2.82 11.25 7.28
N ILE A 26 -2.06 10.18 7.05
CA ILE A 26 -0.78 9.91 7.74
C ILE A 26 0.21 11.05 7.49
N LEU A 27 0.36 11.49 6.24
CA LEU A 27 1.19 12.64 5.85
C LEU A 27 0.75 13.95 6.53
N HIS A 28 -0.55 14.23 6.55
CA HIS A 28 -1.13 15.39 7.24
C HIS A 28 -0.83 15.40 8.74
N ALA A 29 -0.95 14.24 9.40
CA ALA A 29 -0.65 14.10 10.83
C ALA A 29 0.85 14.34 11.10
N THR A 30 1.71 13.60 10.40
CA THR A 30 3.17 13.57 10.62
C THR A 30 3.94 14.79 10.13
N CYS A 31 3.44 15.51 9.11
CA CYS A 31 4.17 16.59 8.46
C CYS A 31 3.36 17.91 8.48
N PRO A 32 3.50 18.76 9.53
CA PRO A 32 2.76 20.02 9.64
C PRO A 32 2.92 20.96 8.42
N GLY A 33 4.11 21.00 7.82
CA GLY A 33 4.42 21.89 6.68
C GLY A 33 3.64 21.62 5.39
N ILE A 34 2.93 20.48 5.27
CA ILE A 34 2.07 20.18 4.11
C ILE A 34 0.57 20.29 4.40
N ARG A 35 0.13 20.53 5.65
CA ARG A 35 -1.29 20.52 6.03
C ARG A 35 -2.14 21.46 5.18
N LYS A 36 -1.76 22.74 5.13
CA LYS A 36 -2.42 23.78 4.33
C LYS A 36 -2.50 23.44 2.83
N MET A 37 -1.57 22.63 2.32
CA MET A 37 -1.57 22.18 0.93
C MET A 37 -2.44 20.93 0.74
N GLU A 38 -2.40 19.99 1.69
CA GLU A 38 -3.27 18.80 1.73
C GLU A 38 -4.73 19.22 1.73
N GLU A 39 -5.11 20.12 2.66
CA GLU A 39 -6.46 20.66 2.84
C GLU A 39 -7.06 21.21 1.54
N ASN A 40 -6.23 21.81 0.69
CA ASN A 40 -6.62 22.43 -0.58
C ASN A 40 -6.37 21.55 -1.82
N ALA A 41 -5.71 20.41 -1.68
CA ALA A 41 -5.44 19.51 -2.80
C ALA A 41 -6.64 18.57 -3.04
N PRO A 42 -7.17 18.46 -4.27
CA PRO A 42 -8.30 17.59 -4.57
C PRO A 42 -7.94 16.11 -4.38
N TYR A 43 -8.94 15.26 -4.20
CA TYR A 43 -8.77 13.82 -4.12
C TYR A 43 -9.08 13.11 -5.44
N ARG A 44 -8.49 11.93 -5.62
CA ARG A 44 -8.85 10.94 -6.63
C ARG A 44 -9.24 9.66 -5.88
N LEU A 45 -10.53 9.52 -5.62
CA LEU A 45 -11.09 8.45 -4.78
C LEU A 45 -11.61 7.33 -5.67
N GLU A 46 -11.34 6.08 -5.29
CA GLU A 46 -11.87 4.89 -5.95
C GLU A 46 -13.30 4.61 -5.47
N LEU A 47 -13.60 4.85 -4.19
CA LEU A 47 -14.93 4.64 -3.59
C LEU A 47 -15.28 5.74 -2.59
N VAL A 48 -16.51 6.26 -2.69
CA VAL A 48 -17.20 6.94 -1.60
C VAL A 48 -18.57 6.30 -1.40
N LYS A 49 -18.84 5.74 -0.22
CA LYS A 49 -20.15 5.21 0.14
C LYS A 49 -20.71 5.99 1.32
N VAL A 50 -21.98 6.38 1.25
CA VAL A 50 -22.71 7.01 2.35
C VAL A 50 -23.95 6.18 2.65
N VAL A 51 -24.04 5.73 3.90
CA VAL A 51 -25.15 4.97 4.45
C VAL A 51 -25.71 5.74 5.64
N SER A 52 -27.01 5.99 5.63
CA SER A 52 -27.74 6.45 6.83
C SER A 52 -28.44 5.24 7.45
N MET A 53 -28.27 5.08 8.75
CA MET A 53 -28.93 4.04 9.54
C MET A 53 -30.22 4.63 10.16
N ARG A 54 -30.65 4.11 11.32
CA ARG A 54 -31.75 4.72 12.10
C ARG A 54 -31.35 6.15 12.54
N GLN A 55 -32.34 6.95 12.94
CA GLN A 55 -32.17 8.37 13.26
C GLN A 55 -30.86 8.65 14.03
N ASN A 56 -30.02 9.50 13.43
CA ASN A 56 -28.72 10.00 13.89
C ASN A 56 -27.46 9.13 13.64
N ASP A 57 -27.55 7.89 13.18
CA ASP A 57 -26.36 7.08 12.89
C ASP A 57 -25.96 7.12 11.40
N PHE A 58 -24.71 7.52 11.12
CA PHE A 58 -24.17 7.64 9.75
C PHE A 58 -22.90 6.79 9.58
N ILE A 59 -22.82 6.07 8.46
CA ILE A 59 -21.62 5.35 8.04
C ILE A 59 -21.16 5.91 6.69
N MET A 60 -19.92 6.39 6.65
CA MET A 60 -19.26 6.87 5.44
C MET A 60 -18.02 6.03 5.17
N ILE A 61 -17.86 5.49 3.97
CA ILE A 61 -16.64 4.78 3.56
C ILE A 61 -15.95 5.63 2.49
N ILE A 62 -14.65 5.89 2.66
CA ILE A 62 -13.79 6.59 1.70
C ILE A 62 -12.58 5.70 1.43
N ASP A 63 -12.47 5.19 0.20
CA ASP A 63 -11.51 4.17 -0.20
C ASP A 63 -11.45 2.99 0.78
N SER A 64 -10.39 2.89 1.61
CA SER A 64 -10.17 1.82 2.60
C SER A 64 -10.54 2.22 4.04
N PHE A 65 -11.19 3.36 4.27
CA PHE A 65 -11.54 3.84 5.61
C PHE A 65 -13.04 3.92 5.79
N GLN A 66 -13.55 3.34 6.87
CA GLN A 66 -14.92 3.51 7.33
C GLN A 66 -14.97 4.51 8.49
N PHE A 67 -15.99 5.35 8.48
CA PHE A 67 -16.28 6.37 9.45
C PHE A 67 -17.70 6.18 9.97
N CYS A 68 -17.84 5.83 11.24
CA CYS A 68 -19.14 5.74 11.91
C CYS A 68 -19.32 6.98 12.79
N PHE A 69 -20.45 7.68 12.63
CA PHE A 69 -20.86 8.80 13.46
C PHE A 69 -22.14 8.37 14.17
N GLY A 70 -22.18 8.45 15.51
CA GLY A 70 -23.33 8.02 16.28
C GLY A 70 -23.29 8.43 17.76
N GLU A 71 -24.37 8.15 18.48
CA GLU A 71 -24.56 8.48 19.89
C GLU A 71 -24.37 7.22 20.76
N TYR A 72 -23.11 6.89 21.06
CA TYR A 72 -22.72 5.69 21.82
C TYR A 72 -21.89 6.12 23.04
N ASP A 73 -22.51 6.28 24.22
CA ASP A 73 -21.94 6.96 25.39
C ASP A 73 -21.39 8.35 25.04
N GLY A 74 -22.28 9.20 24.52
CA GLY A 74 -21.96 10.52 23.97
C GLY A 74 -21.74 10.49 22.45
N ASN A 75 -21.63 11.68 21.86
CA ASN A 75 -21.42 11.80 20.41
C ASN A 75 -19.98 11.37 20.08
N LYS A 76 -19.84 10.40 19.16
CA LYS A 76 -18.54 9.85 18.76
C LYS A 76 -18.41 9.74 17.25
N MET A 77 -17.17 9.87 16.80
CA MET A 77 -16.69 9.52 15.48
C MET A 77 -15.68 8.38 15.63
N LEU A 78 -16.03 7.20 15.11
CA LEU A 78 -15.17 6.03 15.01
C LEU A 78 -14.58 5.97 13.59
N MET A 79 -13.26 5.93 13.48
CA MET A 79 -12.54 5.59 12.24
C MET A 79 -12.09 4.13 12.30
N ILE A 80 -12.32 3.38 11.23
CA ILE A 80 -11.85 2.00 11.04
C ILE A 80 -11.04 1.94 9.75
N ASP A 81 -9.80 1.43 9.81
CA ASP A 81 -9.06 1.06 8.60
C ASP A 81 -9.50 -0.35 8.17
N LEU A 82 -10.19 -0.44 7.04
CA LEU A 82 -10.74 -1.69 6.51
C LEU A 82 -9.65 -2.67 6.00
N SER A 83 -8.38 -2.25 5.97
CA SER A 83 -7.25 -3.12 5.62
C SER A 83 -6.54 -3.75 6.82
N THR A 84 -6.72 -3.22 8.03
CA THR A 84 -6.08 -3.72 9.27
C THR A 84 -7.08 -4.04 10.40
N ASP A 85 -8.34 -3.63 10.28
CA ASP A 85 -9.35 -3.56 11.35
C ASP A 85 -8.88 -2.76 12.60
N GLU A 86 -7.88 -1.87 12.42
CA GLU A 86 -7.53 -0.90 13.46
C GLU A 86 -8.64 0.15 13.63
N ARG A 87 -8.94 0.48 14.88
CA ARG A 87 -10.06 1.34 15.27
C ARG A 87 -9.57 2.51 16.10
N VAL A 88 -10.04 3.71 15.75
CA VAL A 88 -9.72 4.96 16.45
C VAL A 88 -11.00 5.70 16.75
N ASP A 89 -11.36 5.74 18.03
CA ASP A 89 -12.50 6.51 18.55
C ASP A 89 -12.13 7.95 18.86
N ARG A 90 -13.05 8.87 18.57
CA ARG A 90 -12.93 10.28 18.92
C ARG A 90 -14.26 10.82 19.44
N LEU A 91 -14.27 11.35 20.66
CA LEU A 91 -15.39 12.13 21.20
C LEU A 91 -15.59 13.42 20.40
N THR A 92 -16.85 13.76 20.12
CA THR A 92 -17.24 14.94 19.35
C THR A 92 -18.16 15.84 20.18
N PHE A 93 -17.98 17.15 20.10
CA PHE A 93 -18.89 18.10 20.76
C PHE A 93 -20.14 18.43 19.92
N LEU A 94 -20.12 18.07 18.63
CA LEU A 94 -21.26 18.21 17.71
C LEU A 94 -22.12 16.93 17.72
N ARG A 95 -23.39 17.06 17.34
CA ARG A 95 -24.26 15.89 17.06
C ARG A 95 -23.68 15.08 15.87
N PRO A 96 -23.94 13.76 15.79
CA PRO A 96 -23.39 12.92 14.72
C PRO A 96 -23.63 13.44 13.31
N GLU A 97 -24.85 13.93 13.02
CA GLU A 97 -25.20 14.52 11.71
C GLU A 97 -24.34 15.75 11.39
N GLN A 98 -24.13 16.62 12.38
CA GLN A 98 -23.34 17.85 12.22
C GLN A 98 -21.85 17.57 12.04
N GLU A 99 -21.29 16.58 12.75
CA GLU A 99 -19.91 16.17 12.53
C GLU A 99 -19.74 15.41 11.21
N ALA A 100 -20.72 14.57 10.81
CA ALA A 100 -20.74 13.89 9.52
C ALA A 100 -20.82 14.89 8.35
N GLU A 101 -21.68 15.91 8.43
CA GLU A 101 -21.76 17.04 7.48
C GLU A 101 -20.41 17.75 7.38
N LYS A 102 -19.87 18.20 8.52
CA LYS A 102 -18.61 18.94 8.60
C LYS A 102 -17.44 18.12 8.05
N PHE A 103 -17.38 16.83 8.37
CA PHE A 103 -16.37 15.91 7.87
C PHE A 103 -16.49 15.66 6.35
N LEU A 104 -17.72 15.43 5.86
CA LEU A 104 -18.00 15.25 4.43
C LEU A 104 -17.60 16.51 3.64
N LEU A 105 -18.05 17.69 4.08
CA LEU A 105 -17.77 18.95 3.40
C LEU A 105 -16.27 19.26 3.41
N HIS A 106 -15.59 19.15 4.55
CA HIS A 106 -14.13 19.34 4.63
C HIS A 106 -13.33 18.37 3.74
N THR A 107 -13.84 17.15 3.55
CA THR A 107 -13.14 16.10 2.80
C THR A 107 -13.43 16.16 1.30
N LEU A 108 -14.69 16.23 0.91
CA LEU A 108 -15.13 16.11 -0.49
C LEU A 108 -15.25 17.45 -1.21
N SER A 109 -15.51 18.56 -0.50
CA SER A 109 -15.72 19.88 -1.15
C SER A 109 -14.41 20.59 -1.53
N ARG A 110 -13.56 19.90 -2.30
CA ARG A 110 -12.26 20.39 -2.77
C ARG A 110 -12.26 20.48 -4.30
N VAL A 111 -11.95 21.65 -4.84
CA VAL A 111 -12.09 21.95 -6.28
C VAL A 111 -11.24 21.00 -7.12
N GLY A 112 -11.89 20.23 -7.98
CA GLY A 112 -11.24 19.25 -8.87
C GLY A 112 -11.22 17.82 -8.33
N THR A 113 -11.82 17.53 -7.17
CA THR A 113 -11.99 16.16 -6.65
C THR A 113 -12.75 15.29 -7.65
N ARG A 114 -12.28 14.05 -7.80
CA ARG A 114 -12.86 13.03 -8.68
C ARG A 114 -13.13 11.77 -7.89
N ILE A 115 -14.30 11.18 -8.08
CA ILE A 115 -14.69 9.93 -7.45
C ILE A 115 -15.07 8.94 -8.55
N LYS A 116 -14.47 7.75 -8.51
CA LYS A 116 -14.73 6.70 -9.50
C LYS A 116 -16.06 6.01 -9.24
N ASN A 117 -16.33 5.62 -8.00
CA ASN A 117 -17.59 4.98 -7.59
C ASN A 117 -18.20 5.71 -6.40
N VAL A 118 -19.46 6.11 -6.52
CA VAL A 118 -20.25 6.66 -5.41
C VAL A 118 -21.43 5.75 -5.13
N GLU A 119 -21.67 5.40 -3.87
CA GLU A 119 -22.83 4.63 -3.42
C GLU A 119 -23.60 5.40 -2.35
N LEU A 120 -24.88 5.70 -2.62
CA LEU A 120 -25.82 6.32 -1.69
C LEU A 120 -26.91 5.30 -1.37
N THR A 121 -26.99 4.82 -0.13
CA THR A 121 -27.89 3.71 0.23
C THR A 121 -28.68 3.92 1.51
N PHE A 122 -29.96 3.53 1.46
CA PHE A 122 -30.93 3.44 2.57
C PHE A 122 -31.61 4.75 3.01
N GLN A 123 -32.57 4.62 3.94
CA GLN A 123 -33.86 5.34 4.03
C GLN A 123 -33.90 6.86 3.81
N ALA A 124 -32.81 7.57 4.08
CA ALA A 124 -32.53 8.89 3.52
C ALA A 124 -31.01 9.06 3.51
N ALA A 125 -30.37 9.20 2.34
CA ALA A 125 -28.99 9.68 2.34
C ALA A 125 -29.04 11.15 2.83
N PRO A 126 -28.13 11.57 3.72
CA PRO A 126 -28.25 12.84 4.40
C PRO A 126 -28.30 14.01 3.43
N GLU A 127 -29.25 14.93 3.63
CA GLU A 127 -29.47 16.09 2.76
C GLU A 127 -28.20 16.93 2.58
N PHE A 128 -27.31 16.93 3.58
CA PHE A 128 -26.05 17.65 3.53
C PHE A 128 -25.10 17.24 2.39
N ILE A 129 -25.26 16.08 1.73
CA ILE A 129 -24.45 15.74 0.54
C ILE A 129 -24.73 16.67 -0.65
N SER A 130 -25.92 17.30 -0.69
CA SER A 130 -26.27 18.32 -1.69
C SER A 130 -25.53 19.64 -1.48
N LYS A 131 -25.03 19.90 -0.26
CA LYS A 131 -24.27 21.11 0.11
C LYS A 131 -22.80 21.07 -0.35
N CYS A 132 -22.34 19.94 -0.90
CA CYS A 132 -21.02 19.84 -1.50
C CYS A 132 -20.84 20.81 -2.68
N ILE A 133 -19.61 21.22 -2.98
CA ILE A 133 -19.34 21.80 -4.31
C ILE A 133 -19.47 20.72 -5.41
N PRO A 134 -19.73 21.08 -6.68
CA PRO A 134 -19.87 20.10 -7.75
C PRO A 134 -18.65 19.18 -7.93
N ILE A 135 -18.88 17.87 -7.86
CA ILE A 135 -17.84 16.82 -7.92
C ILE A 135 -17.88 16.12 -9.29
N THR A 136 -16.72 15.69 -9.82
CA THR A 136 -16.68 14.80 -10.98
C THR A 136 -16.84 13.35 -10.52
N ILE A 137 -17.95 12.71 -10.86
CA ILE A 137 -18.26 11.30 -10.52
C ILE A 137 -18.28 10.47 -11.82
N LYS A 138 -17.64 9.30 -11.84
CA LYS A 138 -17.70 8.37 -12.99
C LYS A 138 -18.91 7.43 -12.88
N ASN A 139 -19.01 6.69 -11.78
CA ASN A 139 -20.10 5.75 -11.50
C ASN A 139 -20.85 6.20 -10.24
N LEU A 140 -22.17 6.24 -10.30
CA LEU A 140 -23.05 6.67 -9.20
C LEU A 140 -24.18 5.65 -9.00
N ILE A 141 -24.31 5.10 -7.80
CA ILE A 141 -25.41 4.22 -7.39
C ILE A 141 -26.21 4.97 -6.33
N VAL A 142 -27.51 5.13 -6.55
CA VAL A 142 -28.45 5.81 -5.64
C VAL A 142 -29.60 4.86 -5.35
N ASN A 143 -29.90 4.62 -4.07
CA ASN A 143 -30.91 3.66 -3.65
C ASN A 143 -31.71 4.24 -2.47
N ARG A 144 -32.99 4.55 -2.72
CA ARG A 144 -33.97 5.05 -1.73
C ARG A 144 -33.63 6.40 -1.08
N THR A 145 -33.06 7.34 -1.84
CA THR A 145 -32.80 8.70 -1.36
C THR A 145 -33.24 9.78 -2.35
N ALA A 146 -33.55 10.98 -1.81
CA ALA A 146 -33.80 12.21 -2.56
C ALA A 146 -32.59 13.15 -2.58
N ALA A 147 -31.55 12.90 -1.78
CA ALA A 147 -30.33 13.71 -1.76
C ALA A 147 -29.32 13.19 -2.79
N TRP A 148 -28.70 14.10 -3.53
CA TRP A 148 -27.73 13.83 -4.59
C TRP A 148 -26.48 14.70 -4.41
N PHE A 149 -25.31 14.18 -4.81
CA PHE A 149 -24.14 15.02 -4.99
C PHE A 149 -24.34 15.93 -6.22
N PRO A 150 -24.05 17.23 -6.14
CA PRO A 150 -24.02 18.08 -7.32
C PRO A 150 -22.85 17.65 -8.23
N THR A 151 -23.10 17.63 -9.54
CA THR A 151 -22.09 17.27 -10.56
C THR A 151 -22.01 18.35 -11.63
N ASN A 152 -20.80 18.70 -12.06
CA ASN A 152 -20.56 19.68 -13.13
C ASN A 152 -20.21 19.04 -14.48
N LYS A 153 -20.28 17.72 -14.57
CA LYS A 153 -19.99 16.93 -15.77
C LYS A 153 -20.94 15.74 -15.84
N PRO A 154 -21.30 15.27 -17.05
CA PRO A 154 -21.93 13.98 -17.28
C PRO A 154 -21.32 12.86 -16.43
N VAL A 155 -22.14 12.19 -15.64
CA VAL A 155 -21.77 10.94 -14.98
C VAL A 155 -21.81 9.82 -16.03
N GLU A 156 -20.81 8.94 -16.04
CA GLU A 156 -20.68 7.91 -17.07
C GLU A 156 -21.73 6.81 -16.88
N HIS A 157 -21.88 6.31 -15.66
CA HIS A 157 -22.89 5.32 -15.31
C HIS A 157 -23.66 5.74 -14.05
N VAL A 158 -24.97 5.92 -14.16
CA VAL A 158 -25.85 6.14 -13.00
C VAL A 158 -26.79 4.95 -12.84
N LYS A 159 -26.95 4.47 -11.62
CA LYS A 159 -27.84 3.37 -11.25
C LYS A 159 -28.79 3.83 -10.16
N VAL A 160 -30.10 3.72 -10.39
CA VAL A 160 -31.16 4.14 -9.46
C VAL A 160 -32.12 3.01 -9.16
N ASP A 161 -32.79 3.06 -8.00
CA ASP A 161 -33.87 2.14 -7.61
C ASP A 161 -35.26 2.56 -8.12
N LYS A 162 -35.41 3.83 -8.53
CA LYS A 162 -36.67 4.38 -9.07
C LYS A 162 -36.43 5.53 -10.05
N THR A 163 -37.44 5.86 -10.86
CA THR A 163 -37.42 7.06 -11.70
C THR A 163 -37.53 8.32 -10.83
N VAL A 164 -36.54 9.21 -10.91
CA VAL A 164 -36.54 10.52 -10.22
C VAL A 164 -36.22 11.66 -11.21
N GLN A 165 -36.72 12.85 -10.91
CA GLN A 165 -36.52 14.04 -11.74
C GLN A 165 -35.26 14.81 -11.29
N GLU A 166 -34.10 14.34 -11.73
CA GLU A 166 -32.78 14.89 -11.35
C GLU A 166 -31.96 15.31 -12.57
N ASP A 167 -31.29 16.45 -12.49
CA ASP A 167 -30.46 16.97 -13.60
C ASP A 167 -29.22 16.09 -13.86
N THR A 168 -28.68 15.45 -12.81
CA THR A 168 -27.61 14.45 -12.93
C THR A 168 -28.02 13.28 -13.84
N LEU A 169 -29.30 12.86 -13.82
CA LEU A 169 -29.80 11.81 -14.72
C LEU A 169 -29.99 12.33 -16.15
N LYS A 170 -30.46 13.57 -16.33
CA LYS A 170 -30.60 14.16 -17.68
C LYS A 170 -29.27 14.24 -18.43
N MET A 171 -28.18 14.48 -17.70
CA MET A 171 -26.82 14.60 -18.23
C MET A 171 -26.00 13.30 -18.21
N ALA A 172 -26.51 12.21 -17.63
CA ALA A 172 -25.77 10.95 -17.53
C ALA A 172 -25.62 10.27 -18.90
N LYS A 173 -24.49 9.62 -19.16
CA LYS A 173 -24.29 8.83 -20.39
C LYS A 173 -25.12 7.55 -20.37
N HIS A 174 -25.02 6.76 -19.31
CA HIS A 174 -25.74 5.49 -19.18
C HIS A 174 -26.53 5.45 -17.87
N VAL A 175 -27.84 5.22 -17.94
CA VAL A 175 -28.72 5.10 -16.77
C VAL A 175 -29.24 3.68 -16.65
N THR A 176 -29.16 3.08 -15.47
CA THR A 176 -29.82 1.81 -15.13
C THR A 176 -30.82 2.02 -14.01
N VAL A 177 -32.09 1.71 -14.25
CA VAL A 177 -33.17 1.77 -13.27
C VAL A 177 -33.49 0.34 -12.83
N LYS A 178 -33.20 0.00 -11.57
CA LYS A 178 -33.55 -1.29 -10.93
C LYS A 178 -34.80 -1.12 -10.08
N LEU A 179 -35.97 -1.16 -10.73
CA LEU A 179 -37.26 -0.83 -10.11
C LEU A 179 -37.89 -2.01 -9.36
N SER A 180 -38.61 -1.69 -8.27
CA SER A 180 -39.69 -2.53 -7.73
C SER A 180 -41.08 -2.10 -8.22
N ASP A 181 -41.20 -0.91 -8.81
CA ASP A 181 -42.46 -0.21 -9.05
C ASP A 181 -42.66 0.13 -10.56
N ARG A 182 -43.76 0.82 -10.90
CA ARG A 182 -44.03 1.30 -12.27
C ARG A 182 -43.07 2.42 -12.70
N VAL A 183 -42.85 2.51 -14.01
CA VAL A 183 -41.95 3.50 -14.61
C VAL A 183 -42.67 4.83 -14.89
N ASP A 184 -42.17 5.94 -14.34
CA ASP A 184 -42.65 7.26 -14.79
C ASP A 184 -42.06 7.61 -16.18
N THR A 185 -42.80 7.26 -17.23
CA THR A 185 -42.43 7.54 -18.62
C THR A 185 -42.34 9.03 -18.95
N LYS A 186 -43.03 9.92 -18.21
CA LYS A 186 -42.92 11.37 -18.36
C LYS A 186 -41.55 11.85 -17.89
N ILE A 187 -41.03 11.32 -16.77
CA ILE A 187 -39.67 11.61 -16.30
C ILE A 187 -38.62 11.04 -17.26
N VAL A 188 -38.71 9.74 -17.60
CA VAL A 188 -37.72 9.07 -18.48
C VAL A 188 -37.67 9.73 -19.87
N SER A 189 -38.79 10.24 -20.39
CA SER A 189 -38.82 10.94 -21.68
C SER A 189 -37.99 12.23 -21.74
N GLN A 190 -37.55 12.78 -20.60
CA GLN A 190 -36.73 13.99 -20.50
C GLN A 190 -35.21 13.71 -20.43
N TRP A 191 -34.79 12.45 -20.28
CA TRP A 191 -33.36 12.12 -20.18
C TRP A 191 -32.69 12.16 -21.56
N ASN A 192 -31.43 12.60 -21.63
CA ASN A 192 -30.62 12.70 -22.86
C ASN A 192 -29.44 11.71 -22.86
N CYS A 193 -29.64 10.55 -22.24
CA CYS A 193 -28.63 9.51 -22.08
C CYS A 193 -28.33 8.79 -23.40
N GLU A 194 -27.08 8.35 -23.55
CA GLU A 194 -26.63 7.44 -24.62
C GLU A 194 -27.28 6.05 -24.49
N SER A 195 -27.55 5.60 -23.25
CA SER A 195 -28.35 4.40 -22.97
C SER A 195 -29.18 4.54 -21.69
N ILE A 196 -30.40 3.99 -21.70
CA ILE A 196 -31.27 3.84 -20.53
C ILE A 196 -31.73 2.38 -20.47
N ARG A 197 -31.36 1.66 -19.42
CA ARG A 197 -31.86 0.32 -19.12
C ARG A 197 -32.81 0.39 -17.93
N ILE A 198 -34.01 -0.16 -18.08
CA ILE A 198 -35.02 -0.20 -17.02
C ILE A 198 -35.38 -1.66 -16.79
N GLU A 199 -35.06 -2.17 -15.61
CA GLU A 199 -35.38 -3.54 -15.18
C GLU A 199 -36.80 -3.58 -14.61
N SER A 200 -37.77 -3.21 -15.44
CA SER A 200 -39.20 -3.27 -15.18
C SER A 200 -39.95 -3.33 -16.52
N THR A 201 -41.23 -3.69 -16.48
CA THR A 201 -42.11 -3.76 -17.65
C THR A 201 -42.81 -2.43 -17.92
N MET A 202 -43.22 -2.22 -19.17
CA MET A 202 -44.14 -1.15 -19.55
C MET A 202 -45.38 -1.71 -20.24
N SER A 203 -46.50 -1.00 -20.12
CA SER A 203 -47.68 -1.27 -20.95
C SER A 203 -47.50 -0.74 -22.38
N SER A 204 -48.34 -1.20 -23.32
CA SER A 204 -48.33 -0.71 -24.71
C SER A 204 -48.60 0.80 -24.78
N GLU A 205 -49.45 1.32 -23.89
CA GLU A 205 -49.78 2.74 -23.76
C GLU A 205 -48.61 3.56 -23.18
N GLU A 206 -47.89 3.01 -22.19
CA GLU A 206 -46.69 3.64 -21.60
C GLU A 206 -45.57 3.76 -22.63
N VAL A 207 -45.30 2.68 -23.40
CA VAL A 207 -44.37 2.69 -24.55
C VAL A 207 -44.78 3.74 -25.58
N ALA A 208 -46.05 3.75 -25.99
CA ALA A 208 -46.54 4.71 -26.98
C ALA A 208 -46.53 6.16 -26.48
N TYR A 209 -46.79 6.39 -25.19
CA TYR A 209 -46.66 7.71 -24.57
C TYR A 209 -45.21 8.18 -24.59
N TYR A 210 -44.26 7.33 -24.19
CA TYR A 210 -42.83 7.62 -24.25
C TYR A 210 -42.39 7.97 -25.67
N CYS A 211 -42.73 7.14 -26.66
CA CYS A 211 -42.39 7.38 -28.07
C CYS A 211 -42.94 8.73 -28.58
N ASN A 212 -44.22 9.04 -28.29
CA ASN A 212 -44.88 10.30 -28.68
C ASN A 212 -44.34 11.53 -27.94
N LYS A 213 -43.71 11.38 -26.77
CA LYS A 213 -42.98 12.46 -26.10
C LYS A 213 -41.61 12.65 -26.71
N VAL A 214 -40.88 11.56 -26.95
CA VAL A 214 -39.53 11.57 -27.52
C VAL A 214 -39.52 12.09 -28.96
N SER A 215 -40.48 11.71 -29.81
CA SER A 215 -40.56 12.15 -31.21
C SER A 215 -40.89 13.63 -31.39
N LYS A 216 -41.14 14.37 -30.30
CA LYS A 216 -41.39 15.82 -30.30
C LYS A 216 -40.23 16.62 -29.70
N ARG A 217 -39.11 15.96 -29.38
CA ARG A 217 -37.93 16.60 -28.79
C ARG A 217 -36.92 16.91 -29.88
N THR A 218 -36.61 18.20 -30.03
CA THR A 218 -35.54 18.71 -30.90
C THR A 218 -34.17 18.73 -30.23
N ASP A 219 -34.09 18.44 -28.94
CA ASP A 219 -32.87 18.48 -28.12
C ASP A 219 -32.22 17.09 -27.91
N ARG A 220 -32.83 16.03 -28.44
CA ARG A 220 -32.34 14.66 -28.27
C ARG A 220 -31.30 14.33 -29.35
N PRO A 221 -30.16 13.71 -29.01
CA PRO A 221 -29.18 13.34 -30.02
C PRO A 221 -29.75 12.33 -31.02
N ILE A 222 -29.25 12.47 -32.25
CA ILE A 222 -29.60 11.76 -33.47
C ILE A 222 -29.80 10.24 -33.24
N GLY A 223 -30.92 9.71 -33.75
CA GLY A 223 -31.21 8.27 -33.84
C GLY A 223 -31.50 7.60 -32.48
N SER A 224 -32.57 6.83 -32.36
CA SER A 224 -32.82 6.06 -31.14
C SER A 224 -33.43 4.69 -31.40
N THR A 225 -33.05 3.74 -30.56
CA THR A 225 -33.58 2.39 -30.52
C THR A 225 -34.31 2.18 -29.20
N LEU A 226 -35.52 1.64 -29.25
CA LEU A 226 -36.28 1.18 -28.09
C LEU A 226 -36.55 -0.31 -28.24
N VAL A 227 -36.07 -1.11 -27.28
CA VAL A 227 -36.44 -2.52 -27.13
C VAL A 227 -37.28 -2.62 -25.86
N ALA A 228 -38.51 -3.11 -25.97
CA ALA A 228 -39.41 -3.26 -24.83
C ALA A 228 -40.11 -4.62 -24.86
N ASN A 229 -40.40 -5.14 -23.67
CA ASN A 229 -41.28 -6.29 -23.47
C ASN A 229 -42.58 -5.80 -22.80
N HIS A 230 -43.74 -6.09 -23.43
CA HIS A 230 -45.05 -5.61 -23.02
C HIS A 230 -45.90 -6.75 -22.42
N ILE A 231 -46.57 -6.51 -21.30
CA ILE A 231 -47.41 -7.52 -20.61
C ILE A 231 -48.80 -7.70 -21.29
N SER A 232 -49.24 -6.76 -22.14
CA SER A 232 -50.61 -6.76 -22.65
C SER A 232 -50.81 -7.72 -23.84
N SER A 233 -51.74 -8.65 -23.69
CA SER A 233 -52.23 -9.55 -24.75
C SER A 233 -53.30 -8.94 -25.67
N VAL A 234 -53.66 -7.66 -25.46
CA VAL A 234 -54.89 -7.07 -26.06
C VAL A 234 -54.60 -6.22 -27.30
N GLU A 235 -53.47 -5.51 -27.36
CA GLU A 235 -53.02 -4.78 -28.56
C GLU A 235 -51.48 -4.75 -28.60
N ASN A 236 -50.92 -5.30 -29.67
CA ASN A 236 -49.48 -5.26 -29.91
C ASN A 236 -49.01 -3.81 -30.11
N VAL A 237 -47.89 -3.43 -29.50
CA VAL A 237 -47.23 -2.12 -29.71
C VAL A 237 -47.02 -1.84 -31.21
N PHE A 238 -46.75 -2.89 -31.98
CA PHE A 238 -46.58 -2.87 -33.44
C PHE A 238 -47.84 -2.49 -34.22
N ASP A 239 -49.02 -2.75 -33.68
CA ASP A 239 -50.30 -2.39 -34.29
C ASP A 239 -50.80 -1.04 -33.77
N PHE A 240 -50.55 -0.73 -32.49
CA PHE A 240 -50.97 0.53 -31.86
C PHE A 240 -50.17 1.77 -32.33
N LEU A 241 -48.84 1.67 -32.47
CA LEU A 241 -47.99 2.81 -32.83
C LEU A 241 -48.31 3.39 -34.23
N PRO A 242 -48.49 2.60 -35.31
CA PRO A 242 -48.81 3.13 -36.64
C PRO A 242 -50.07 4.00 -36.73
N TYR A 243 -51.10 3.73 -35.92
CA TYR A 243 -52.31 4.57 -35.88
C TYR A 243 -52.07 5.96 -35.26
N LYS A 244 -50.97 6.16 -34.53
CA LYS A 244 -50.57 7.45 -33.94
C LYS A 244 -49.45 8.11 -34.76
N LYS A 245 -49.80 8.54 -35.99
CA LYS A 245 -49.11 9.43 -36.97
C LYS A 245 -47.57 9.41 -37.01
N ASN A 246 -47.05 9.30 -38.25
CA ASN A 246 -45.61 9.32 -38.62
C ASN A 246 -44.80 8.08 -38.17
N ALA A 247 -45.50 7.00 -37.81
CA ALA A 247 -44.94 5.68 -37.52
C ALA A 247 -45.22 4.73 -38.70
N ARG A 248 -44.20 3.99 -39.16
CA ARG A 248 -44.29 2.99 -40.24
C ARG A 248 -43.71 1.64 -39.80
N LYS A 249 -44.32 0.53 -40.24
CA LYS A 249 -43.76 -0.82 -40.05
C LYS A 249 -42.61 -1.02 -41.04
N THR A 250 -41.47 -1.49 -40.55
CA THR A 250 -40.19 -1.58 -41.27
C THR A 250 -39.45 -2.85 -40.89
N VAL A 251 -38.37 -3.16 -41.63
CA VAL A 251 -37.42 -4.23 -41.30
C VAL A 251 -36.03 -3.60 -41.24
N LEU A 252 -35.31 -3.85 -40.16
CA LEU A 252 -33.97 -3.30 -39.92
C LEU A 252 -33.12 -4.32 -39.15
N ASN A 253 -31.94 -4.65 -39.67
CA ASN A 253 -31.09 -5.76 -39.21
C ASN A 253 -31.87 -7.09 -39.11
N ASP A 254 -32.57 -7.43 -40.18
CA ASP A 254 -33.44 -8.63 -40.34
C ASP A 254 -34.55 -8.79 -39.29
N ARG A 255 -34.82 -7.75 -38.49
CA ARG A 255 -35.87 -7.73 -37.48
C ARG A 255 -36.97 -6.73 -37.86
N LYS A 256 -38.22 -7.11 -37.61
CA LYS A 256 -39.37 -6.21 -37.74
C LYS A 256 -39.29 -5.12 -36.66
N CYS A 257 -39.51 -3.87 -37.05
CA CYS A 257 -39.59 -2.74 -36.13
C CYS A 257 -40.71 -1.77 -36.55
N VAL A 258 -41.04 -0.83 -35.67
CA VAL A 258 -41.79 0.38 -36.01
C VAL A 258 -40.82 1.55 -36.02
N THR A 259 -40.64 2.17 -37.19
CA THR A 259 -39.84 3.40 -37.34
C THR A 259 -40.76 4.61 -37.23
N ILE A 260 -40.42 5.52 -36.32
CA ILE A 260 -41.11 6.81 -36.11
C ILE A 260 -40.15 7.93 -36.52
N SER A 261 -40.51 8.72 -37.52
CA SER A 261 -39.71 9.88 -37.91
C SER A 261 -39.84 11.00 -36.87
N ILE A 262 -38.72 11.56 -36.43
CA ILE A 262 -38.64 12.67 -35.48
C ILE A 262 -38.42 13.97 -36.26
N ASP A 263 -37.45 13.98 -37.18
CA ASP A 263 -37.21 15.03 -38.18
C ASP A 263 -36.71 14.42 -39.52
N GLU A 264 -36.26 15.24 -40.46
CA GLU A 264 -35.77 14.82 -41.79
C GLU A 264 -34.52 13.93 -41.76
N SER A 265 -33.80 13.92 -40.63
CA SER A 265 -32.52 13.25 -40.41
C SER A 265 -32.51 12.26 -39.24
N THR A 266 -33.56 12.22 -38.41
CA THR A 266 -33.60 11.41 -37.19
C THR A 266 -34.87 10.55 -37.06
N GLU A 267 -34.67 9.30 -36.63
CA GLU A 267 -35.72 8.30 -36.48
C GLU A 267 -35.61 7.55 -35.15
N LEU A 268 -36.75 7.13 -34.60
CA LEU A 268 -36.89 6.24 -33.45
C LEU A 268 -37.38 4.86 -33.94
N ASN A 269 -36.56 3.83 -33.77
CA ASN A 269 -36.88 2.45 -34.11
C ASN A 269 -37.32 1.69 -32.85
N VAL A 270 -38.55 1.17 -32.86
CA VAL A 270 -39.12 0.35 -31.78
C VAL A 270 -39.11 -1.11 -32.18
N TYR A 271 -38.43 -1.95 -31.42
CA TYR A 271 -38.34 -3.39 -31.60
C TYR A 271 -39.10 -4.14 -30.50
N GLU A 272 -39.62 -5.30 -30.87
CA GLU A 272 -40.11 -6.30 -29.93
C GLU A 272 -38.93 -6.96 -29.21
N SER A 273 -39.05 -7.18 -27.89
CA SER A 273 -38.06 -7.98 -27.17
C SER A 273 -38.15 -9.44 -27.62
N SER A 274 -37.06 -9.97 -28.19
CA SER A 274 -36.95 -11.38 -28.57
C SER A 274 -36.59 -12.31 -27.40
N VAL A 275 -36.73 -11.84 -26.16
CA VAL A 275 -36.30 -12.52 -24.93
C VAL A 275 -37.33 -12.25 -23.83
N ASP A 276 -37.61 -13.26 -23.00
CA ASP A 276 -38.43 -13.19 -21.77
C ASP A 276 -37.78 -12.36 -20.64
N CYS A 277 -37.10 -11.27 -21.00
CA CYS A 277 -36.59 -10.28 -20.06
C CYS A 277 -37.67 -9.23 -19.80
N TYR A 278 -38.02 -9.05 -18.53
CA TYR A 278 -38.85 -7.96 -18.03
C TYR A 278 -38.06 -6.65 -17.97
N CYS A 279 -37.53 -6.20 -19.10
CA CYS A 279 -36.78 -4.95 -19.18
C CYS A 279 -37.10 -4.13 -20.45
N VAL A 280 -36.89 -2.83 -20.31
CA VAL A 280 -36.92 -1.86 -21.40
C VAL A 280 -35.52 -1.29 -21.58
N VAL A 281 -35.04 -1.27 -22.82
CA VAL A 281 -33.73 -0.75 -23.20
C VAL A 281 -33.91 0.35 -24.24
N VAL A 282 -33.37 1.52 -23.94
CA VAL A 282 -33.28 2.66 -24.84
C VAL A 282 -31.81 2.87 -25.17
N GLU A 283 -31.48 3.01 -26.44
CA GLU A 283 -30.13 3.36 -26.90
C GLU A 283 -30.20 4.52 -27.90
N VAL A 284 -29.19 5.39 -27.88
CA VAL A 284 -29.10 6.55 -28.78
C VAL A 284 -27.94 6.33 -29.76
N CYS A 285 -28.25 6.35 -31.06
CA CYS A 285 -27.32 5.99 -32.12
C CYS A 285 -26.65 7.24 -32.69
N ALA A 286 -25.63 7.74 -31.98
CA ALA A 286 -24.94 9.02 -32.18
C ALA A 286 -24.32 9.34 -33.57
N ARG A 287 -24.58 8.53 -34.62
CA ARG A 287 -24.08 8.73 -35.99
C ARG A 287 -25.14 8.92 -37.09
N GLY A 288 -26.44 8.78 -36.81
CA GLY A 288 -27.48 9.03 -37.80
C GLY A 288 -27.79 7.84 -38.69
N THR A 289 -29.02 7.33 -38.53
CA THR A 289 -29.52 6.10 -39.15
C THR A 289 -28.73 4.84 -38.77
N ALA A 290 -29.32 3.69 -39.04
CA ALA A 290 -28.81 2.40 -38.57
C ALA A 290 -27.81 1.72 -39.53
N ILE A 291 -27.33 2.45 -40.55
CA ILE A 291 -26.53 1.90 -41.65
C ILE A 291 -25.02 1.83 -41.30
N ASP A 292 -24.55 2.66 -40.36
CA ASP A 292 -23.14 3.05 -40.24
C ASP A 292 -22.32 2.28 -39.16
N GLN A 293 -22.68 1.01 -38.87
CA GLN A 293 -22.07 0.23 -37.77
C GLN A 293 -20.69 -0.40 -38.07
N THR A 294 -20.09 -0.15 -39.24
CA THR A 294 -18.81 -0.75 -39.65
C THR A 294 -17.67 0.28 -39.76
N ASN A 295 -16.76 0.31 -38.76
CA ASN A 295 -15.28 0.39 -38.90
C ASN A 295 -14.50 0.87 -37.64
N HIS A 296 -13.17 0.70 -37.68
CA HIS A 296 -12.21 0.51 -36.57
C HIS A 296 -11.48 1.75 -35.96
N CYS A 297 -10.89 1.52 -34.77
CA CYS A 297 -9.56 1.94 -34.24
C CYS A 297 -9.17 3.39 -33.82
N LEU A 298 -8.59 3.45 -32.59
CA LEU A 298 -7.34 4.10 -32.10
C LEU A 298 -6.88 5.50 -32.58
N ILE A 299 -6.40 6.34 -31.62
CA ILE A 299 -5.05 7.00 -31.61
C ILE A 299 -4.81 7.81 -30.29
N CYS A 300 -3.55 7.90 -29.85
CA CYS A 300 -3.07 8.56 -28.61
C CYS A 300 -2.67 10.05 -28.79
N ARG A 301 -2.40 10.78 -27.68
CA ARG A 301 -1.16 11.62 -27.50
C ARG A 301 -0.97 12.20 -26.07
N PRO A 302 0.27 12.57 -25.66
CA PRO A 302 0.64 12.90 -24.28
C PRO A 302 0.88 14.41 -24.00
N LYS A 303 1.09 14.80 -22.73
CA LYS A 303 1.70 16.09 -22.32
C LYS A 303 2.67 15.93 -21.12
N GLN A 304 3.75 16.71 -21.14
CA GLN A 304 4.88 16.73 -20.19
C GLN A 304 4.59 17.60 -18.94
N PHE A 305 5.33 17.42 -17.83
CA PHE A 305 5.76 18.51 -16.90
C PHE A 305 6.81 18.05 -15.86
N TRP A 306 7.49 19.02 -15.23
CA TRP A 306 8.63 18.92 -14.28
C TRP A 306 8.28 19.66 -12.97
N SER A 307 8.91 19.46 -11.79
CA SER A 307 9.82 18.44 -11.23
C SER A 307 9.75 18.49 -9.68
N ILE A 308 10.14 17.43 -8.96
CA ILE A 308 9.71 17.21 -7.55
C ILE A 308 10.78 16.53 -6.68
N SER A 309 11.18 17.10 -5.53
CA SER A 309 12.36 16.68 -4.74
C SER A 309 12.17 16.33 -3.25
N ILE A 310 10.96 16.34 -2.65
CA ILE A 310 10.75 16.03 -1.21
C ILE A 310 9.91 14.74 -0.99
N LEU A 311 9.90 13.83 -1.95
CA LEU A 311 9.21 12.51 -1.85
C LEU A 311 9.91 11.48 -0.95
N GLY A 312 11.08 11.82 -0.38
CA GLY A 312 12.04 10.83 0.13
C GLY A 312 11.75 10.17 1.49
N LYS A 313 10.83 10.70 2.31
CA LYS A 313 10.74 10.30 3.74
C LYS A 313 9.55 9.43 4.15
N VAL A 314 8.48 9.30 3.34
CA VAL A 314 7.20 8.68 3.79
C VAL A 314 6.60 7.69 2.77
N ILE A 315 7.34 7.32 1.72
CA ILE A 315 6.77 6.59 0.58
C ILE A 315 7.52 5.29 0.27
N ASN A 316 6.76 4.18 0.29
CA ASN A 316 7.11 2.81 -0.10
C ASN A 316 7.72 2.74 -1.52
N ILE A 317 8.69 1.83 -1.71
CA ILE A 317 9.46 1.62 -2.96
C ILE A 317 8.57 1.51 -4.20
N ASN A 318 7.44 0.80 -4.13
CA ASN A 318 6.55 0.56 -5.26
C ASN A 318 6.05 1.88 -5.89
N PHE A 319 5.55 2.81 -5.08
CA PHE A 319 5.05 4.10 -5.56
C PHE A 319 6.19 4.96 -6.15
N ARG A 320 7.42 4.86 -5.63
CA ARG A 320 8.60 5.53 -6.22
C ARG A 320 8.98 4.93 -7.58
N LYS A 321 9.00 3.60 -7.71
CA LYS A 321 9.31 2.91 -8.98
C LYS A 321 8.24 3.15 -10.04
N HIS A 322 6.96 3.15 -9.65
CA HIS A 322 5.85 3.49 -10.54
C HIS A 322 5.93 4.95 -11.04
N LEU A 323 6.20 5.91 -10.15
CA LEU A 323 6.49 7.30 -10.53
C LEU A 323 7.71 7.43 -11.45
N SER A 324 8.79 6.67 -11.18
CA SER A 324 10.01 6.69 -12.00
C SER A 324 9.81 6.08 -13.39
N ALA A 325 8.87 5.14 -13.55
CA ALA A 325 8.44 4.63 -14.85
C ALA A 325 7.60 5.65 -15.64
N MET A 326 6.76 6.45 -14.95
CA MET A 326 5.95 7.50 -15.57
C MET A 326 6.72 8.79 -15.88
N CYS A 327 7.83 9.06 -15.18
CA CYS A 327 8.59 10.30 -15.33
C CYS A 327 10.12 10.05 -15.25
N PRO A 328 10.85 10.02 -16.38
CA PRO A 328 12.29 9.76 -16.42
C PRO A 328 13.16 10.72 -15.59
N GLU A 329 12.70 11.96 -15.37
CA GLU A 329 13.45 12.94 -14.55
C GLU A 329 13.39 12.63 -13.04
N ILE A 330 12.33 11.95 -12.57
CA ILE A 330 12.29 11.43 -11.18
C ILE A 330 13.45 10.46 -10.95
N ARG A 331 13.85 9.68 -11.96
CA ARG A 331 14.96 8.72 -11.89
C ARG A 331 16.31 9.34 -11.52
N LYS A 332 16.54 10.63 -11.82
CA LYS A 332 17.77 11.35 -11.44
C LYS A 332 17.74 11.80 -9.97
N ILE A 333 16.57 12.18 -9.48
CA ILE A 333 16.36 12.58 -8.08
C ILE A 333 16.33 11.34 -7.18
N GLU A 334 15.60 10.30 -7.59
CA GLU A 334 15.46 9.02 -6.88
C GLU A 334 16.82 8.42 -6.52
N LYS A 335 17.75 8.36 -7.49
CA LYS A 335 19.14 7.89 -7.30
C LYS A 335 19.89 8.54 -6.13
N ASN A 336 19.56 9.78 -5.78
CA ASN A 336 20.25 10.54 -4.73
C ASN A 336 19.52 10.52 -3.38
N VAL A 337 18.33 9.92 -3.30
CA VAL A 337 17.51 9.88 -2.09
C VAL A 337 17.72 8.54 -1.36
N PRO A 338 18.15 8.55 -0.08
CA PRO A 338 18.32 7.33 0.70
C PRO A 338 16.99 6.63 1.00
N TYR A 339 17.08 5.35 1.36
CA TYR A 339 15.96 4.57 1.83
C TYR A 339 15.96 4.38 3.36
N HIS A 340 14.78 4.14 3.90
CA HIS A 340 14.56 3.61 5.25
C HIS A 340 13.76 2.33 5.06
N LEU A 341 14.44 1.19 5.19
CA LEU A 341 13.90 -0.14 4.91
C LEU A 341 13.69 -0.89 6.23
N GLU A 342 12.59 -1.62 6.34
CA GLU A 342 12.28 -2.43 7.51
C GLU A 342 13.02 -3.77 7.42
N LEU A 343 13.09 -4.36 6.21
CA LEU A 343 13.66 -5.69 6.01
C LEU A 343 14.35 -5.80 4.64
N VAL A 344 15.57 -6.34 4.62
CA VAL A 344 16.25 -6.81 3.41
C VAL A 344 16.74 -8.24 3.64
N LYS A 345 16.42 -9.15 2.71
CA LYS A 345 16.90 -10.53 2.75
C LYS A 345 17.67 -10.88 1.49
N LEU A 346 18.76 -11.64 1.60
CA LEU A 346 19.56 -12.10 0.46
C LEU A 346 19.93 -13.58 0.62
N PHE A 347 19.56 -14.36 -0.39
CA PHE A 347 19.83 -15.80 -0.47
C PHE A 347 20.44 -16.13 -1.83
N GLY A 348 21.68 -16.62 -1.85
CA GLY A 348 22.30 -17.26 -3.00
C GLY A 348 21.86 -18.73 -3.09
N MET A 349 21.36 -19.14 -4.26
CA MET A 349 20.93 -20.51 -4.54
C MET A 349 22.02 -21.29 -5.28
N ALA A 350 22.18 -22.58 -4.97
CA ALA A 350 23.21 -23.44 -5.59
C ALA A 350 23.11 -23.54 -7.13
N GLN A 351 21.94 -23.28 -7.72
CA GLN A 351 21.69 -23.36 -9.17
C GLN A 351 21.77 -21.99 -9.87
N LYS A 352 22.81 -21.18 -9.59
CA LYS A 352 23.04 -19.83 -10.16
C LYS A 352 21.90 -18.82 -9.96
N GLY A 353 20.94 -19.11 -9.07
CA GLY A 353 19.82 -18.23 -8.76
C GLY A 353 20.16 -17.29 -7.60
N ILE A 354 19.61 -16.08 -7.62
CA ILE A 354 19.70 -15.15 -6.49
C ILE A 354 18.28 -14.73 -6.09
N ILE A 355 17.98 -14.87 -4.81
CA ILE A 355 16.73 -14.39 -4.20
C ILE A 355 17.07 -13.18 -3.34
N MET A 356 16.32 -12.11 -3.53
CA MET A 356 16.42 -10.87 -2.77
C MET A 356 15.03 -10.45 -2.32
N SER A 357 14.82 -10.20 -1.04
CA SER A 357 13.59 -9.57 -0.55
C SER A 357 13.90 -8.15 -0.05
N ILE A 358 13.03 -7.19 -0.36
CA ILE A 358 13.08 -5.82 0.17
C ILE A 358 11.66 -5.43 0.61
N ASP A 359 11.49 -5.24 1.92
CA ASP A 359 10.20 -5.10 2.59
C ASP A 359 9.20 -6.18 2.09
N SER A 360 8.07 -5.79 1.50
CA SER A 360 6.99 -6.69 1.03
C SER A 360 7.20 -7.30 -0.37
N PHE A 361 8.41 -7.25 -0.92
CA PHE A 361 8.68 -7.71 -2.29
C PHE A 361 9.87 -8.65 -2.35
N SER A 362 9.66 -9.84 -2.92
CA SER A 362 10.74 -10.77 -3.30
C SER A 362 11.03 -10.70 -4.79
N PHE A 363 12.32 -10.78 -5.11
CA PHE A 363 12.91 -10.70 -6.44
C PHE A 363 13.75 -11.96 -6.63
N TYR A 364 13.45 -12.70 -7.69
CA TYR A 364 14.15 -13.93 -8.04
C TYR A 364 14.83 -13.71 -9.40
N PHE A 365 16.14 -13.91 -9.44
CA PHE A 365 16.97 -13.81 -10.65
C PHE A 365 17.46 -15.21 -10.99
N TRP A 366 17.18 -15.71 -12.19
CA TRP A 366 17.59 -17.07 -12.59
C TRP A 366 17.82 -17.20 -14.11
N GLU A 367 18.43 -18.31 -14.51
CA GLU A 367 18.68 -18.72 -15.90
C GLU A 367 17.82 -19.96 -16.21
N TYR A 368 16.66 -19.78 -16.85
CA TYR A 368 15.74 -20.86 -17.25
C TYR A 368 14.92 -20.41 -18.46
N GLU A 369 15.23 -21.01 -19.62
CA GLU A 369 14.80 -20.53 -20.95
C GLU A 369 15.21 -19.06 -21.19
N GLY A 370 16.48 -18.76 -20.91
CA GLY A 370 17.03 -17.40 -20.88
C GLY A 370 17.09 -16.81 -19.48
N ASN A 371 17.71 -15.63 -19.38
CA ASN A 371 17.83 -14.92 -18.10
C ASN A 371 16.51 -14.20 -17.80
N LYS A 372 15.94 -14.47 -16.62
CA LYS A 372 14.66 -13.91 -16.18
C LYS A 372 14.80 -13.27 -14.80
N ILE A 373 13.98 -12.25 -14.55
CA ILE A 373 13.70 -11.71 -13.21
C ILE A 373 12.20 -11.82 -12.94
N LEU A 374 11.83 -12.45 -11.82
CA LEU A 374 10.48 -12.46 -11.28
C LEU A 374 10.42 -11.52 -10.07
N MET A 375 9.44 -10.62 -10.05
CA MET A 375 9.10 -9.83 -8.86
C MET A 375 7.74 -10.28 -8.34
N THR A 376 7.69 -10.68 -7.07
CA THR A 376 6.46 -11.06 -6.36
C THR A 376 6.15 -10.01 -5.29
N ASN A 377 4.90 -9.55 -5.23
CA ASN A 377 4.38 -8.79 -4.09
C ASN A 377 3.84 -9.78 -3.05
N GLU A 378 4.55 -9.94 -1.93
CA GLU A 378 4.22 -10.91 -0.88
C GLU A 378 2.88 -10.60 -0.20
N CYS A 379 2.43 -9.35 -0.21
CA CYS A 379 1.13 -8.96 0.35
C CYS A 379 -0.07 -9.25 -0.56
N THR A 380 0.14 -9.53 -1.85
CA THR A 380 -0.98 -9.75 -2.80
C THR A 380 -0.82 -10.99 -3.66
N GLU A 381 0.25 -11.78 -3.46
CA GLU A 381 0.63 -12.97 -4.24
C GLU A 381 0.66 -12.73 -5.77
N LYS A 382 0.84 -11.47 -6.17
CA LYS A 382 0.92 -11.09 -7.59
C LYS A 382 2.36 -11.01 -8.01
N SER A 383 2.71 -11.77 -9.04
CA SER A 383 4.03 -11.78 -9.63
C SER A 383 4.03 -11.23 -11.06
N VAL A 384 5.16 -10.66 -11.47
CA VAL A 384 5.43 -10.27 -12.85
C VAL A 384 6.85 -10.71 -13.18
N ASP A 385 7.03 -11.36 -14.34
CA ASP A 385 8.32 -11.77 -14.86
C ASP A 385 8.76 -10.91 -16.06
N TRP A 386 10.07 -10.81 -16.26
CA TRP A 386 10.67 -10.16 -17.41
C TRP A 386 11.91 -10.90 -17.88
N LEU A 387 12.08 -11.03 -19.19
CA LEU A 387 13.35 -11.39 -19.80
C LEU A 387 14.36 -10.24 -19.64
N ILE A 388 15.60 -10.59 -19.28
CA ILE A 388 16.70 -9.64 -19.06
C ILE A 388 17.90 -9.96 -19.94
N GLY A 389 18.49 -8.93 -20.57
CA GLY A 389 19.68 -9.07 -21.43
C GLY A 389 21.00 -9.23 -20.66
N LEU A 390 20.97 -9.64 -19.40
CA LEU A 390 22.11 -9.78 -18.50
C LEU A 390 22.01 -11.10 -17.74
N GLY A 391 23.15 -11.70 -17.39
CA GLY A 391 23.18 -12.89 -16.53
C GLY A 391 22.59 -12.60 -15.13
N PRO A 392 22.03 -13.60 -14.44
CA PRO A 392 21.26 -13.40 -13.20
C PRO A 392 22.04 -12.65 -12.12
N GLU A 393 23.31 -13.00 -11.96
CA GLU A 393 24.21 -12.37 -10.99
C GLU A 393 24.48 -10.89 -11.30
N GLN A 394 24.80 -10.55 -12.56
CA GLN A 394 25.01 -9.16 -12.97
C GLN A 394 23.73 -8.31 -12.89
N ALA A 395 22.57 -8.93 -13.11
CA ALA A 395 21.28 -8.28 -12.95
C ALA A 395 20.96 -8.03 -11.48
N ALA A 396 21.19 -9.02 -10.61
CA ALA A 396 21.04 -8.90 -9.16
C ALA A 396 22.02 -7.87 -8.57
N GLU A 397 23.28 -7.84 -9.01
CA GLU A 397 24.27 -6.83 -8.63
C GLU A 397 23.78 -5.43 -9.00
N LYS A 398 23.49 -5.19 -10.28
CA LYS A 398 23.03 -3.87 -10.75
C LYS A 398 21.74 -3.43 -10.06
N PHE A 399 20.83 -4.36 -9.79
CA PHE A 399 19.62 -4.09 -9.03
C PHE A 399 19.94 -3.74 -7.58
N LEU A 400 20.73 -4.54 -6.87
CA LEU A 400 21.12 -4.30 -5.48
C LEU A 400 21.82 -2.95 -5.33
N LEU A 401 22.85 -2.68 -6.14
CA LEU A 401 23.59 -1.43 -6.11
C LEU A 401 22.68 -0.23 -6.44
N TYR A 402 21.79 -0.33 -7.43
CA TYR A 402 20.84 0.76 -7.75
C TYR A 402 19.88 1.09 -6.60
N ASN A 403 19.42 0.09 -5.85
CA ASN A 403 18.46 0.28 -4.78
C ASN A 403 19.13 0.64 -3.44
N LEU A 404 20.20 -0.06 -3.04
CA LEU A 404 20.78 0.05 -1.70
C LEU A 404 21.97 1.01 -1.60
N SER A 405 22.76 1.20 -2.67
CA SER A 405 23.99 2.02 -2.64
C SER A 405 23.72 3.53 -2.75
N ARG A 406 22.96 4.06 -1.78
CA ARG A 406 22.62 5.48 -1.67
C ARG A 406 23.07 6.01 -0.32
N LYS A 407 23.81 7.11 -0.33
CA LYS A 407 24.38 7.72 0.89
C LYS A 407 23.28 8.06 1.89
N GLY A 408 23.37 7.47 3.09
CA GLY A 408 22.41 7.68 4.18
C GLY A 408 21.25 6.69 4.23
N THR A 409 21.23 5.66 3.37
CA THR A 409 20.28 4.54 3.49
C THR A 409 20.42 3.86 4.85
N ARG A 410 19.28 3.54 5.46
CA ARG A 410 19.17 2.80 6.73
C ARG A 410 18.32 1.57 6.53
N ILE A 411 18.74 0.44 7.10
CA ILE A 411 17.99 -0.81 7.10
C ILE A 411 17.84 -1.28 8.54
N LYS A 412 16.61 -1.57 8.97
CA LYS A 412 16.37 -2.04 10.34
C LYS A 412 16.77 -3.51 10.50
N ASN A 413 16.38 -4.39 9.59
CA ASN A 413 16.72 -5.81 9.65
C ASN A 413 17.35 -6.28 8.33
N VAL A 414 18.49 -6.95 8.40
CA VAL A 414 19.15 -7.61 7.26
C VAL A 414 19.31 -9.09 7.54
N GLU A 415 18.90 -9.95 6.62
CA GLU A 415 19.10 -11.41 6.67
C GLU A 415 19.97 -11.86 5.48
N LEU A 416 21.09 -12.53 5.76
CA LEU A 416 22.02 -13.09 4.77
C LEU A 416 22.17 -14.60 4.99
N SER A 417 21.65 -15.45 4.10
CA SER A 417 21.93 -16.90 4.20
C SER A 417 23.26 -17.29 3.55
N THR A 418 23.50 -16.66 2.40
CA THR A 418 24.56 -16.87 1.42
C THR A 418 24.71 -15.55 0.69
N GLY A 419 25.26 -14.56 1.40
CA GLY A 419 25.42 -13.19 0.89
C GLY A 419 26.29 -13.18 -0.37
N PRO A 420 25.82 -12.69 -1.53
CA PRO A 420 26.59 -12.70 -2.77
C PRO A 420 27.72 -11.66 -2.71
N GLU A 421 28.87 -11.96 -3.33
CA GLU A 421 30.11 -11.19 -3.15
C GLU A 421 29.96 -9.68 -3.40
N PHE A 422 29.11 -9.31 -4.35
CA PHE A 422 28.88 -7.92 -4.74
C PHE A 422 28.23 -7.05 -3.65
N ILE A 423 27.72 -7.58 -2.52
CA ILE A 423 27.24 -6.73 -1.42
C ILE A 423 28.35 -5.89 -0.79
N SER A 424 29.60 -6.38 -0.84
CA SER A 424 30.80 -5.65 -0.43
C SER A 424 31.04 -4.37 -1.24
N ARG A 425 30.49 -4.28 -2.46
CA ARG A 425 30.62 -3.13 -3.37
C ARG A 425 29.60 -2.01 -3.09
N CYS A 426 28.76 -2.16 -2.07
CA CYS A 426 27.79 -1.13 -1.72
C CYS A 426 28.47 0.15 -1.17
N THR A 427 27.79 1.30 -1.25
CA THR A 427 28.16 2.42 -0.36
C THR A 427 27.83 2.05 1.08
N PRO A 428 28.60 2.50 2.09
CA PRO A 428 28.33 2.17 3.49
C PRO A 428 26.88 2.41 3.92
N ILE A 429 26.26 1.39 4.53
CA ILE A 429 24.85 1.37 4.94
C ILE A 429 24.77 1.37 6.47
N ALA A 430 23.81 2.10 7.04
CA ALA A 430 23.50 1.98 8.47
C ALA A 430 22.52 0.81 8.68
N ILE A 431 22.96 -0.25 9.35
CA ILE A 431 22.15 -1.43 9.64
C ILE A 431 21.89 -1.49 11.16
N LYS A 432 20.64 -1.71 11.58
CA LYS A 432 20.31 -1.86 13.00
C LYS A 432 20.53 -3.30 13.48
N ASN A 433 19.89 -4.25 12.82
CA ASN A 433 19.96 -5.67 13.12
C ASN A 433 20.45 -6.43 11.89
N LEU A 434 21.45 -7.31 12.05
CA LEU A 434 22.03 -8.13 10.99
C LEU A 434 22.05 -9.60 11.42
N ASN A 435 21.44 -10.49 10.65
CA ASN A 435 21.46 -11.93 10.86
C ASN A 435 22.13 -12.61 9.66
N VAL A 436 23.17 -13.40 9.91
CA VAL A 436 24.04 -14.00 8.89
C VAL A 436 24.21 -15.48 9.20
N ASN A 437 23.81 -16.34 8.26
CA ASN A 437 24.03 -17.78 8.43
C ASN A 437 25.45 -18.12 7.93
N SER A 438 25.71 -17.98 6.63
CA SER A 438 27.04 -18.19 6.04
C SER A 438 27.32 -17.18 4.93
N THR A 439 28.43 -16.45 5.01
CA THR A 439 28.88 -15.60 3.89
C THR A 439 30.34 -15.22 4.01
N THR A 440 30.99 -15.09 2.86
CA THR A 440 32.32 -14.49 2.69
C THR A 440 32.27 -12.97 2.51
N ALA A 441 31.09 -12.39 2.28
CA ALA A 441 30.92 -10.98 1.94
C ALA A 441 30.00 -10.26 2.93
N TRP A 442 30.37 -9.03 3.27
CA TRP A 442 29.65 -8.22 4.26
C TRP A 442 29.24 -6.89 3.64
N PHE A 443 28.11 -6.34 4.10
CA PHE A 443 27.80 -4.95 3.77
C PHE A 443 28.84 -4.03 4.43
N PRO A 444 29.43 -3.08 3.69
CA PRO A 444 30.23 -2.04 4.33
C PRO A 444 29.33 -1.20 5.24
N THR A 445 29.81 -0.93 6.45
CA THR A 445 29.13 -0.11 7.45
C THR A 445 30.09 0.94 7.98
N ASN A 446 29.60 2.13 8.30
CA ASN A 446 30.40 3.23 8.86
C ASN A 446 29.91 3.67 10.26
N ILE A 447 28.99 2.91 10.84
CA ILE A 447 28.38 3.11 12.16
C ILE A 447 28.25 1.71 12.77
N PRO A 448 28.52 1.52 14.08
CA PRO A 448 28.21 0.30 14.82
C PRO A 448 26.82 -0.27 14.52
N ILE A 449 26.75 -1.57 14.22
CA ILE A 449 25.48 -2.32 14.17
C ILE A 449 25.04 -2.60 15.60
N GLU A 450 23.76 -2.42 15.91
CA GLU A 450 23.22 -2.62 17.26
C GLU A 450 23.21 -4.11 17.63
N ASN A 451 22.65 -4.96 16.77
CA ASN A 451 22.57 -6.40 17.00
C ASN A 451 23.08 -7.17 15.77
N VAL A 452 24.11 -7.99 15.95
CA VAL A 452 24.59 -8.93 14.93
C VAL A 452 24.40 -10.36 15.41
N LYS A 453 23.92 -11.22 14.53
CA LYS A 453 23.71 -12.65 14.78
C LYS A 453 24.41 -13.43 13.68
N VAL A 454 25.26 -14.38 14.06
CA VAL A 454 26.09 -15.20 13.15
C VAL A 454 25.97 -16.68 13.54
N ASP A 455 26.14 -17.60 12.61
CA ASP A 455 26.23 -19.02 12.95
C ASP A 455 27.65 -19.44 13.44
N ASP A 456 28.71 -18.68 13.12
CA ASP A 456 30.09 -19.02 13.52
C ASP A 456 30.97 -17.78 13.83
N THR A 457 32.12 -17.99 14.48
CA THR A 457 33.16 -16.99 14.76
C THR A 457 33.92 -16.58 13.48
N ILE A 458 33.43 -15.53 12.81
CA ILE A 458 34.00 -15.01 11.56
C ILE A 458 34.88 -13.78 11.83
N ARG A 459 36.07 -13.70 11.20
CA ARG A 459 36.92 -12.49 11.25
C ARG A 459 36.36 -11.44 10.27
N SER A 460 35.60 -10.48 10.80
CA SER A 460 35.04 -9.35 10.03
C SER A 460 35.08 -8.06 10.86
N ASP A 461 35.50 -6.95 10.25
CA ASP A 461 35.53 -5.64 10.92
C ASP A 461 34.13 -5.15 11.32
N THR A 462 33.08 -5.62 10.62
CA THR A 462 31.68 -5.38 11.00
C THR A 462 31.34 -5.94 12.38
N LEU A 463 31.94 -7.08 12.77
CA LEU A 463 31.75 -7.67 14.10
C LEU A 463 32.55 -6.92 15.17
N LYS A 464 33.76 -6.45 14.85
CA LYS A 464 34.56 -5.62 15.77
C LYS A 464 33.86 -4.32 16.18
N MET A 465 33.06 -3.76 15.27
CA MET A 465 32.26 -2.55 15.50
C MET A 465 30.84 -2.80 16.03
N ALA A 466 30.41 -4.05 16.21
CA ALA A 466 29.04 -4.34 16.65
C ALA A 466 28.88 -4.08 18.16
N LYS A 467 27.70 -3.59 18.58
CA LYS A 467 27.36 -3.43 20.01
C LYS A 467 27.08 -4.78 20.66
N HIS A 468 26.15 -5.57 20.09
CA HIS A 468 25.79 -6.88 20.62
C HIS A 468 25.96 -7.95 19.54
N VAL A 469 26.69 -9.02 19.85
CA VAL A 469 26.93 -10.14 18.94
C VAL A 469 26.38 -11.43 19.53
N LYS A 470 25.60 -12.19 18.74
CA LYS A 470 25.14 -13.53 19.07
C LYS A 470 25.69 -14.56 18.08
N VAL A 471 26.44 -15.54 18.56
CA VAL A 471 27.03 -16.62 17.76
C VAL A 471 26.29 -17.92 18.05
N LYS A 472 25.83 -18.63 17.01
CA LYS A 472 25.12 -19.93 17.10
C LYS A 472 26.04 -21.09 16.72
N ASN A 473 27.25 -21.09 17.27
CA ASN A 473 28.25 -22.10 16.95
C ASN A 473 27.90 -23.43 17.63
N TYR A 474 28.16 -24.56 16.97
CA TYR A 474 28.10 -25.91 17.53
C TYR A 474 29.46 -26.63 17.46
N SER A 475 30.53 -25.88 17.17
CA SER A 475 31.90 -26.34 16.98
C SER A 475 32.88 -25.57 17.87
N SER A 476 34.18 -25.89 17.76
CA SER A 476 35.27 -25.23 18.50
C SER A 476 35.29 -23.72 18.25
N ILE A 477 35.58 -22.94 19.29
CA ILE A 477 35.53 -21.48 19.20
C ILE A 477 36.91 -20.93 18.82
N ASN A 478 36.98 -20.16 17.73
CA ASN A 478 38.24 -19.51 17.37
C ASN A 478 38.51 -18.31 18.30
N THR A 479 39.34 -18.55 19.32
CA THR A 479 39.74 -17.58 20.34
C THR A 479 40.55 -16.40 19.79
N ASP A 480 41.36 -16.59 18.73
CA ASP A 480 42.07 -15.49 18.06
C ASP A 480 41.05 -14.46 17.56
N ILE A 481 40.08 -14.92 16.76
CA ILE A 481 39.04 -14.09 16.16
C ILE A 481 38.16 -13.43 17.23
N LEU A 482 37.71 -14.22 18.21
CA LEU A 482 36.84 -13.73 19.28
C LEU A 482 37.53 -12.69 20.16
N SER A 483 38.84 -12.83 20.39
CA SER A 483 39.62 -11.89 21.19
C SER A 483 39.78 -10.51 20.56
N GLU A 484 39.55 -10.35 19.25
CA GLU A 484 39.60 -9.07 18.52
C GLU A 484 38.31 -8.23 18.66
N TRP A 485 37.21 -8.78 19.19
CA TRP A 485 35.92 -8.09 19.21
C TRP A 485 35.81 -7.09 20.37
N ASN A 486 35.30 -5.88 20.10
CA ASN A 486 35.11 -4.79 21.09
C ASN A 486 33.63 -4.54 21.40
N CYS A 487 32.82 -5.60 21.41
CA CYS A 487 31.38 -5.52 21.60
C CYS A 487 31.00 -5.26 23.06
N GLU A 488 29.90 -4.54 23.28
CA GLU A 488 29.28 -4.33 24.59
C GLU A 488 28.72 -5.64 25.17
N SER A 489 28.26 -6.55 24.32
CA SER A 489 27.90 -7.93 24.70
C SER A 489 28.21 -8.94 23.59
N ILE A 490 28.71 -10.12 23.96
CA ILE A 490 28.91 -11.28 23.09
C ILE A 490 28.25 -12.48 23.74
N ARG A 491 27.36 -13.19 23.02
CA ARG A 491 26.72 -14.42 23.47
C ARG A 491 26.99 -15.55 22.49
N ILE A 492 27.66 -16.61 22.92
CA ILE A 492 27.94 -17.79 22.09
C ILE A 492 27.14 -18.97 22.64
N GLU A 493 26.32 -19.59 21.80
CA GLU A 493 25.51 -20.78 22.13
C GLU A 493 26.30 -22.09 21.96
N SER A 494 27.57 -22.08 22.37
CA SER A 494 28.49 -23.22 22.42
C SER A 494 29.23 -23.25 23.76
N GLY A 495 29.81 -24.40 24.08
CA GLY A 495 30.73 -24.54 25.22
C GLY A 495 32.16 -24.19 24.82
N MET A 496 32.94 -23.68 25.76
CA MET A 496 34.40 -23.63 25.66
C MET A 496 35.04 -24.75 26.49
N THR A 497 36.14 -25.29 26.01
CA THR A 497 37.10 -26.03 26.82
C THR A 497 37.83 -25.08 27.78
N SER A 498 38.42 -25.62 28.85
CA SER A 498 39.25 -24.83 29.78
C SER A 498 40.45 -24.18 29.10
N GLU A 499 40.99 -24.82 28.05
CA GLU A 499 42.12 -24.32 27.27
C GLU A 499 41.70 -23.13 26.39
N GLU A 500 40.60 -23.24 25.63
CA GLU A 500 40.04 -22.13 24.86
C GLU A 500 39.68 -20.92 25.76
N LEU A 501 39.10 -21.17 26.94
CA LEU A 501 38.74 -20.08 27.85
C LEU A 501 39.99 -19.38 28.41
N ALA A 502 41.01 -20.13 28.82
CA ALA A 502 42.26 -19.56 29.34
C ALA A 502 43.04 -18.80 28.26
N ASP A 503 43.09 -19.34 27.04
CA ASP A 503 43.70 -18.68 25.88
C ASP A 503 42.94 -17.39 25.49
N TYR A 504 41.61 -17.40 25.47
CA TYR A 504 40.81 -16.18 25.30
C TYR A 504 41.12 -15.13 26.38
N CYS A 505 41.16 -15.53 27.65
CA CYS A 505 41.46 -14.62 28.77
C CYS A 505 42.87 -14.03 28.65
N ASN A 506 43.87 -14.85 28.33
CA ASN A 506 45.27 -14.47 28.14
C ASN A 506 45.48 -13.52 26.94
N LYS A 507 44.69 -13.69 25.87
CA LYS A 507 44.67 -12.76 24.73
C LYS A 507 44.02 -11.43 25.10
N VAL A 508 42.90 -11.48 25.83
CA VAL A 508 42.15 -10.29 26.25
C VAL A 508 42.91 -9.46 27.28
N SER A 509 43.61 -10.07 28.25
CA SER A 509 44.37 -9.34 29.27
C SER A 509 45.57 -8.57 28.73
N LYS A 510 45.99 -8.86 27.49
CA LYS A 510 47.07 -8.16 26.78
C LYS A 510 46.58 -7.01 25.90
N ARG A 511 45.27 -6.72 25.87
CA ARG A 511 44.68 -5.67 25.04
C ARG A 511 44.52 -4.37 25.81
N THR A 512 45.11 -3.31 25.29
CA THR A 512 45.00 -1.94 25.82
C THR A 512 43.87 -1.12 25.17
N ASP A 513 43.14 -1.70 24.22
CA ASP A 513 42.08 -1.02 23.44
C ASP A 513 40.66 -1.46 23.81
N ARG A 514 40.51 -2.32 24.83
CA ARG A 514 39.22 -2.85 25.28
C ARG A 514 38.57 -1.88 26.28
N PRO A 515 37.25 -1.61 26.18
CA PRO A 515 36.56 -0.72 27.11
C PRO A 515 36.55 -1.25 28.55
N ILE A 516 36.45 -0.30 29.48
CA ILE A 516 36.71 -0.47 30.92
C ILE A 516 35.76 -1.51 31.54
N GLY A 517 36.32 -2.54 32.19
CA GLY A 517 35.60 -3.59 32.91
C GLY A 517 34.89 -4.63 32.03
N SER A 518 35.07 -5.93 32.30
CA SER A 518 34.35 -6.99 31.59
C SER A 518 33.96 -8.17 32.50
N ARG A 519 32.77 -8.70 32.28
CA ARG A 519 32.23 -9.90 32.94
C ARG A 519 32.18 -11.05 31.92
N LEU A 520 32.74 -12.20 32.29
CA LEU A 520 32.78 -13.43 31.49
C LEU A 520 32.07 -14.55 32.25
N MET A 521 30.90 -14.92 31.77
CA MET A 521 30.19 -16.13 32.18
C MET A 521 30.47 -17.24 31.17
N ALA A 522 30.93 -18.41 31.63
CA ALA A 522 31.12 -19.56 30.75
C ALA A 522 30.61 -20.86 31.40
N THR A 523 29.72 -21.56 30.69
CA THR A 523 29.45 -22.97 30.95
C THR A 523 30.49 -23.80 30.19
N HIS A 524 31.35 -24.50 30.92
CA HIS A 524 32.47 -25.27 30.38
C HIS A 524 32.31 -26.76 30.68
N CYS A 525 32.98 -27.60 29.88
CA CYS A 525 32.99 -29.05 30.05
C CYS A 525 34.44 -29.54 30.05
N PRO A 526 34.91 -30.30 31.06
CA PRO A 526 34.18 -30.81 32.24
C PRO A 526 33.98 -29.76 33.36
N PRO A 527 33.17 -30.05 34.42
CA PRO A 527 32.62 -29.01 35.31
C PRO A 527 33.58 -28.30 36.30
N VAL A 528 33.21 -27.05 36.58
CA VAL A 528 33.59 -26.02 37.60
C VAL A 528 34.88 -26.16 38.39
N LYS A 529 35.20 -27.32 38.95
CA LYS A 529 36.32 -27.48 39.90
C LYS A 529 37.67 -27.18 39.26
N HIS A 530 37.87 -27.60 38.00
CA HIS A 530 39.12 -27.34 37.31
C HIS A 530 39.33 -25.85 36.98
N LEU A 531 38.32 -25.10 36.56
CA LEU A 531 38.54 -23.75 36.03
C LEU A 531 39.01 -22.74 37.09
N ILE A 532 38.39 -22.76 38.26
CA ILE A 532 38.75 -21.88 39.39
C ILE A 532 40.13 -22.25 39.95
N ASP A 533 40.60 -23.49 39.78
CA ASP A 533 41.94 -23.91 40.19
C ASP A 533 43.00 -23.78 39.07
N PHE A 534 42.58 -23.75 37.79
CA PHE A 534 43.43 -23.68 36.59
C PHE A 534 43.76 -22.25 36.16
N LEU A 535 42.78 -21.33 36.15
CA LEU A 535 43.06 -19.94 35.75
C LEU A 535 44.06 -19.25 36.70
N PRO A 536 44.00 -19.42 38.04
CA PRO A 536 45.02 -18.87 38.95
C PRO A 536 46.40 -19.55 38.89
N SER A 537 46.56 -20.66 38.14
CA SER A 537 47.90 -21.19 37.82
C SER A 537 48.50 -20.55 36.57
N GLN A 538 47.77 -19.66 35.90
CA GLN A 538 48.27 -18.74 34.87
C GLN A 538 48.54 -17.37 35.52
N GLU A 539 49.51 -16.62 35.00
CA GLU A 539 49.89 -15.33 35.59
C GLU A 539 48.74 -14.30 35.57
N TYR A 540 48.73 -13.38 36.55
CA TYR A 540 47.79 -12.24 36.70
C TYR A 540 46.32 -12.57 37.05
N ALA A 541 46.00 -13.82 37.40
CA ALA A 541 44.66 -14.24 37.84
C ALA A 541 44.58 -14.45 39.37
N ARG A 542 43.53 -13.93 40.02
CA ARG A 542 43.26 -14.09 41.47
C ARG A 542 41.85 -14.61 41.75
N LYS A 543 41.70 -15.43 42.80
CA LYS A 543 40.39 -15.93 43.27
C LYS A 543 39.65 -14.84 44.05
N THR A 544 38.38 -14.63 43.73
CA THR A 544 37.56 -13.50 44.19
C THR A 544 36.09 -13.92 44.36
N MET A 545 35.26 -12.99 44.85
CA MET A 545 33.81 -13.13 44.96
C MET A 545 33.15 -11.96 44.23
N LEU A 546 32.05 -12.22 43.53
CA LEU A 546 31.20 -11.22 42.87
C LEU A 546 29.74 -11.67 43.07
N ASP A 547 28.89 -10.84 43.66
CA ASP A 547 27.49 -11.18 43.96
C ASP A 547 27.32 -12.50 44.74
N ASP A 548 28.15 -12.75 45.76
CA ASP A 548 28.30 -14.04 46.49
C ASP A 548 28.68 -15.27 45.63
N ILE A 549 29.01 -15.08 44.35
CA ILE A 549 29.49 -16.13 43.44
C ILE A 549 31.03 -16.13 43.41
N LYS A 550 31.63 -17.33 43.56
CA LYS A 550 33.07 -17.53 43.38
C LYS A 550 33.49 -17.27 41.94
N CYS A 551 34.45 -16.37 41.76
CA CYS A 551 34.98 -15.98 40.46
C CYS A 551 36.52 -15.95 40.45
N VAL A 552 37.09 -15.77 39.27
CA VAL A 552 38.50 -15.47 39.05
C VAL A 552 38.57 -14.10 38.38
N THR A 553 39.21 -13.15 39.05
CA THR A 553 39.48 -11.82 38.51
C THR A 553 40.86 -11.81 37.85
N ILE A 554 40.92 -11.33 36.62
CA ILE A 554 42.16 -11.13 35.86
C ILE A 554 42.31 -9.63 35.63
N SER A 555 43.40 -9.03 36.09
CA SER A 555 43.69 -7.62 35.81
C SER A 555 44.15 -7.48 34.35
N ILE A 556 43.60 -6.49 33.63
CA ILE A 556 43.99 -6.15 32.27
C ILE A 556 44.94 -4.93 32.32
N ASP A 557 44.56 -3.89 33.07
CA ASP A 557 45.41 -2.76 33.47
C ASP A 557 45.02 -2.23 34.86
N ASP A 558 45.62 -1.10 35.29
CA ASP A 558 45.39 -0.46 36.59
C ASP A 558 43.91 -0.04 36.85
N ALA A 559 43.08 0.03 35.81
CA ALA A 559 41.69 0.49 35.87
C ALA A 559 40.67 -0.54 35.34
N THR A 560 41.11 -1.72 34.88
CA THR A 560 40.26 -2.68 34.16
C THR A 560 40.47 -4.13 34.60
N GLU A 561 39.36 -4.83 34.84
CA GLU A 561 39.35 -6.21 35.29
C GLU A 561 38.39 -7.08 34.46
N LEU A 562 38.78 -8.34 34.26
CA LEU A 562 37.96 -9.40 33.67
C LEU A 562 37.54 -10.39 34.76
N ASN A 563 36.25 -10.44 35.07
CA ASN A 563 35.70 -11.38 36.05
C ASN A 563 35.15 -12.63 35.38
N VAL A 564 35.81 -13.77 35.59
CA VAL A 564 35.43 -15.08 35.05
C VAL A 564 34.71 -15.90 36.11
N TYR A 565 33.48 -16.32 35.84
CA TYR A 565 32.69 -17.15 36.76
C TYR A 565 31.87 -18.20 36.02
N SER A 566 31.55 -19.28 36.72
CA SER A 566 30.80 -20.40 36.14
C SER A 566 29.29 -20.17 36.27
N SER A 567 28.56 -20.46 35.19
CA SER A 567 27.11 -20.64 35.26
C SER A 567 26.77 -22.02 35.84
N SER A 568 25.70 -22.10 36.62
CA SER A 568 25.09 -23.37 37.08
C SER A 568 23.96 -23.85 36.15
N VAL A 569 23.67 -23.12 35.07
CA VAL A 569 22.57 -23.43 34.14
C VAL A 569 23.05 -24.43 33.09
N GLU A 570 22.29 -25.50 32.87
CA GLU A 570 22.62 -26.69 32.04
C GLU A 570 22.79 -26.44 30.52
N PHE A 571 22.87 -25.19 30.07
CA PHE A 571 23.08 -24.84 28.66
C PHE A 571 24.54 -24.46 28.40
N PHE A 572 25.17 -25.11 27.42
CA PHE A 572 26.48 -24.78 26.89
C PHE A 572 26.46 -23.37 26.28
N MET A 573 26.86 -22.37 27.06
CA MET A 573 26.77 -20.97 26.65
C MET A 573 27.90 -20.15 27.28
N MET A 574 28.49 -19.27 26.47
CA MET A 574 29.40 -18.22 26.90
C MET A 574 28.70 -16.87 26.77
N VAL A 575 28.85 -16.01 27.77
CA VAL A 575 28.42 -14.61 27.74
C VAL A 575 29.59 -13.73 28.17
N VAL A 576 29.92 -12.76 27.32
CA VAL A 576 30.86 -11.68 27.59
C VAL A 576 30.05 -10.39 27.64
N GLU A 577 30.16 -9.63 28.71
CA GLU A 577 29.51 -8.32 28.85
C GLU A 577 30.52 -7.28 29.29
N VAL A 578 30.49 -6.10 28.68
CA VAL A 578 31.33 -4.96 29.08
C VAL A 578 30.60 -4.19 30.17
N CYS A 579 31.22 -4.09 31.34
CA CYS A 579 30.66 -3.41 32.49
C CYS A 579 31.10 -1.94 32.48
N ALA A 580 30.32 -1.06 31.83
CA ALA A 580 30.69 0.35 31.56
C ALA A 580 31.06 1.23 32.79
N ARG A 581 30.96 0.72 34.02
CA ARG A 581 31.45 1.37 35.26
C ARG A 581 32.89 0.96 35.65
N GLY A 582 33.50 0.02 34.93
CA GLY A 582 34.94 -0.18 34.92
C GLY A 582 35.54 -1.12 35.95
N THR A 583 34.99 -1.21 37.16
CA THR A 583 35.54 -2.06 38.24
C THR A 583 34.47 -2.93 38.91
N ALA A 584 34.92 -4.01 39.54
CA ALA A 584 34.09 -4.99 40.23
C ALA A 584 33.60 -4.53 41.63
N ILE A 585 33.75 -3.24 41.96
CA ILE A 585 33.77 -2.72 43.34
C ILE A 585 32.57 -1.80 43.63
N ASP A 586 31.71 -1.51 42.64
CA ASP A 586 30.45 -0.78 42.85
C ASP A 586 29.41 -1.69 43.54
N GLU A 587 29.54 -1.83 44.87
CA GLU A 587 28.50 -2.32 45.77
C GLU A 587 27.30 -1.36 45.77
N ASP A 588 26.27 -1.61 44.96
CA ASP A 588 24.88 -1.13 45.19
C ASP A 588 23.91 -1.67 44.10
N PHE A 589 23.18 -2.75 44.42
CA PHE A 589 21.91 -3.15 43.79
C PHE A 589 21.05 -4.03 44.73
#